data_AF-A0A7L2FAR2-F1
#
_entry.id   AF-A0A7L2FAR2-F1
#
_cell.length_a   1.000
_cell.length_b   1.000
_cell.length_c   1.000
_cell.angle_alpha   90.00
_cell.angle_beta   90.00
_cell.angle_gamma   90.00
#
_symmetry.space_group_name_H-M   'P 1'
#
loop_
_entity.id
_entity.type
_entity.pdbx_description
1 polymer ?
#
loop_
_entity_poly.entity_id
_entity_poly.type
_entity_poly.pdbx_seq_one_letter_code
_entity_poly.pdbx_strand_id
1 'polypeptide(L)'
;GIVSIMTLTALAYERYIRVVHAKVIDFSWSWRAITYIWLYSLAWTGAPLLGWNRYTLEIHGLGCSVDWKSKDPNDTSFVLLFFLGCLVAPVGIMAYCYGHILHAVRMLRCVEDFQTVQVIKLLRYEKKVAKMCFLMISTFLICWMPYAVVSLLITYGYSNLVTPTVAIIPSFFAKSSTAYNPVIYIFMSRKFRRCLLQLLCFRLMRFQRTMKETPATGSDKPIRPIVMSQKAGDRPKKKVTFSSSSVIFIITSDDTEQIDDSSKHSETKVNVIQVKPL
;
A
#
# COMPACT_ATOMS: atom_id res chain seq x y z
N GLY A 1 -2.93 18.00 5.60
CA GLY A 1 -1.67 18.56 5.07
C GLY A 1 -0.46 17.83 5.64
N ILE A 2 0.14 18.39 6.69
CA ILE A 2 1.51 18.11 7.19
C ILE A 2 1.91 16.63 7.24
N VAL A 3 1.17 15.77 7.95
CA VAL A 3 1.48 14.31 8.04
C VAL A 3 1.68 13.67 6.66
N SER A 4 0.90 14.05 5.66
CA SER A 4 0.99 13.48 4.30
C SER A 4 2.26 13.93 3.58
N ILE A 5 2.61 15.22 3.59
CA ILE A 5 3.81 15.70 2.89
C ILE A 5 5.09 15.26 3.61
N MET A 6 5.09 15.22 4.95
CA MET A 6 6.21 14.69 5.72
C MET A 6 6.38 13.17 5.54
N THR A 7 5.29 12.41 5.37
CA THR A 7 5.37 10.99 4.99
C THR A 7 5.95 10.82 3.58
N LEU A 8 5.53 11.63 2.60
CA LEU A 8 6.12 11.59 1.25
C LEU A 8 7.62 11.95 1.26
N THR A 9 8.02 12.90 2.11
CA THR A 9 9.41 13.32 2.30
C THR A 9 10.25 12.22 2.95
N ALA A 10 9.74 11.55 3.99
CA ALA A 10 10.40 10.41 4.61
C ALA A 10 10.56 9.23 3.64
N LEU A 11 9.53 8.93 2.82
CA LEU A 11 9.59 7.90 1.77
C LEU A 11 10.56 8.26 0.63
N ALA A 12 10.76 9.55 0.34
CA ALA A 12 11.78 10.00 -0.60
C ALA A 12 13.20 9.80 -0.03
N TYR A 13 13.40 10.16 1.23
CA TYR A 13 14.67 10.02 1.93
C TYR A 13 15.04 8.54 2.17
N GLU A 14 14.08 7.68 2.55
CA GLU A 14 14.22 6.22 2.64
C GLU A 14 14.81 5.62 1.35
N ARG A 15 14.33 6.11 0.20
CA ARG A 15 14.80 5.66 -1.12
C ARG A 15 16.15 6.21 -1.48
N TYR A 16 16.41 7.46 -1.14
CA TYR A 16 17.71 8.09 -1.36
C TYR A 16 18.83 7.36 -0.60
N ILE A 17 18.64 7.06 0.69
CA ILE A 17 19.64 6.32 1.47
C ILE A 17 19.77 4.85 1.05
N ARG A 18 18.70 4.19 0.58
CA ARG A 18 18.79 2.83 0.01
C ARG A 18 19.48 2.78 -1.36
N VAL A 19 19.19 3.72 -2.26
CA VAL A 19 19.66 3.69 -3.66
C VAL A 19 21.02 4.36 -3.85
N VAL A 20 21.28 5.47 -3.16
CA VAL A 20 22.52 6.26 -3.31
C VAL A 20 23.59 5.84 -2.29
N HIS A 21 23.19 5.41 -1.09
CA HIS A 21 24.12 5.05 0.00
C HIS A 21 24.10 3.55 0.34
N ALA A 22 23.40 2.71 -0.44
CA ALA A 22 23.23 1.27 -0.23
C ALA A 22 22.75 0.86 1.18
N LYS A 23 22.19 1.80 1.97
CA LYS A 23 21.94 1.59 3.40
C LYS A 23 20.69 0.74 3.63
N VAL A 24 20.85 -0.37 4.34
CA VAL A 24 19.72 -1.17 4.82
C VAL A 24 18.90 -0.34 5.82
N ILE A 25 17.58 -0.37 5.67
CA ILE A 25 16.64 0.37 6.52
C ILE A 25 15.72 -0.62 7.21
N ASP A 26 15.72 -0.54 8.53
CA ASP A 26 15.14 -1.49 9.48
C ASP A 26 13.81 -0.99 10.07
N PHE A 27 13.28 -1.74 11.02
CA PHE A 27 12.04 -1.38 11.72
C PHE A 27 12.21 -0.18 12.67
N SER A 28 13.35 -0.04 13.35
CA SER A 28 13.63 1.07 14.27
C SER A 28 13.72 2.40 13.53
N TRP A 29 14.40 2.46 12.38
CA TRP A 29 14.38 3.65 11.52
C TRP A 29 12.95 4.03 11.12
N SER A 30 12.14 3.02 10.74
CA SER A 30 10.76 3.22 10.29
C SER A 30 9.88 3.78 11.42
N TRP A 31 10.00 3.23 12.63
CA TRP A 31 9.29 3.72 13.82
C TRP A 31 9.71 5.15 14.17
N ARG A 32 11.03 5.43 14.23
CA ARG A 32 11.57 6.77 14.52
C ARG A 32 11.09 7.82 13.51
N ALA A 33 11.03 7.47 12.21
CA ALA A 33 10.50 8.33 11.18
C ALA A 33 9.01 8.65 11.39
N ILE A 34 8.20 7.65 11.75
CA ILE A 34 6.77 7.83 12.06
C ILE A 34 6.60 8.73 13.30
N THR A 35 7.32 8.47 14.39
CA THR A 35 7.29 9.31 15.60
C THR A 35 7.66 10.77 15.29
N TYR A 36 8.71 10.99 14.50
CA TYR A 36 9.10 12.33 14.07
C TYR A 36 8.01 13.03 13.23
N ILE A 37 7.42 12.34 12.24
CA ILE A 37 6.33 12.89 11.40
C ILE A 37 5.14 13.35 12.25
N TRP A 38 4.74 12.55 13.26
CA TRP A 38 3.65 12.89 14.15
C TRP A 38 3.98 14.07 15.07
N LEU A 39 5.12 14.04 15.77
CA LEU A 39 5.54 15.14 16.65
C LEU A 39 5.71 16.46 15.88
N TYR A 40 6.33 16.42 14.70
CA TYR A 40 6.48 17.58 13.83
C TYR A 40 5.12 18.15 13.38
N SER A 41 4.19 17.27 12.98
CA SER A 41 2.85 17.70 12.57
C SER A 41 2.05 18.29 13.74
N LEU A 42 2.12 17.67 14.91
CA LEU A 42 1.45 18.11 16.13
C LEU A 42 1.99 19.46 16.63
N ALA A 43 3.30 19.70 16.52
CA ALA A 43 3.89 21.00 16.86
C ALA A 43 3.30 22.13 15.99
N TRP A 44 3.26 21.95 14.67
CA TRP A 44 2.73 22.95 13.74
C TRP A 44 1.21 23.16 13.83
N THR A 45 0.42 22.12 14.13
CA THR A 45 -1.03 22.29 14.38
C THR A 45 -1.35 22.72 15.82
N GLY A 46 -0.43 22.52 16.76
CA GLY A 46 -0.56 22.89 18.16
C GLY A 46 -0.21 24.35 18.42
N ALA A 47 0.72 24.94 17.66
CA ALA A 47 1.14 26.33 17.87
C ALA A 47 -0.01 27.36 17.84
N PRO A 48 -1.02 27.27 16.94
CA PRO A 48 -2.20 28.15 16.97
C PRO A 48 -3.18 27.89 18.13
N LEU A 49 -3.01 26.80 18.88
CA LEU A 49 -3.72 26.53 20.14
C LEU A 49 -2.95 27.06 21.36
N LEU A 50 -1.65 27.37 21.19
CA LEU A 50 -0.76 27.95 22.18
C LEU A 50 -0.54 29.47 21.98
N GLY A 51 -1.29 30.10 21.08
CA GLY A 51 -1.26 31.54 20.82
C GLY A 51 -0.28 32.02 19.74
N TRP A 52 0.35 31.12 18.98
CA TRP A 52 1.13 31.49 17.78
C TRP A 52 0.27 31.31 16.53
N ASN A 53 -0.34 32.40 16.07
CA ASN A 53 -1.56 32.39 15.22
C ASN A 53 -2.78 31.80 15.98
N ARG A 54 -3.94 31.72 15.33
CA ARG A 54 -5.24 31.32 15.89
C ARG A 54 -6.07 30.57 14.84
N TYR A 55 -6.90 29.62 15.26
CA TYR A 55 -7.88 29.00 14.36
C TYR A 55 -9.14 29.88 14.23
N THR A 56 -9.56 30.14 12.99
CA THR A 56 -10.70 31.01 12.65
C THR A 56 -11.53 30.44 11.50
N LEU A 57 -12.70 31.03 11.27
CA LEU A 57 -13.60 30.65 10.17
C LEU A 57 -13.07 31.19 8.84
N GLU A 58 -13.06 30.37 7.79
CA GLU A 58 -12.64 30.79 6.45
C GLU A 58 -13.66 31.76 5.84
N ILE A 59 -13.22 32.62 4.90
CA ILE A 59 -14.03 33.71 4.29
C ILE A 59 -15.36 33.20 3.68
N HIS A 60 -15.42 31.93 3.30
CA HIS A 60 -16.61 31.28 2.74
C HIS A 60 -17.52 30.59 3.78
N GLY A 61 -17.28 30.75 5.09
CA GLY A 61 -18.17 30.31 6.19
C GLY A 61 -18.31 28.79 6.41
N LEU A 62 -17.88 27.96 5.46
CA LEU A 62 -18.10 26.50 5.44
C LEU A 62 -16.92 25.66 5.99
N GLY A 63 -15.98 26.27 6.70
CA GLY A 63 -14.82 25.56 7.25
C GLY A 63 -13.91 26.47 8.07
N CYS A 64 -13.05 25.87 8.88
CA CYS A 64 -12.06 26.58 9.69
C CYS A 64 -10.64 26.35 9.15
N SER A 65 -9.76 27.32 9.37
CA SER A 65 -8.32 27.25 9.10
C SER A 65 -7.55 28.14 10.07
N VAL A 66 -6.24 28.27 9.91
CA VAL A 66 -5.46 29.29 10.62
C VAL A 66 -5.76 30.69 10.06
N ASP A 67 -5.51 31.73 10.85
CA ASP A 67 -5.81 33.11 10.46
C ASP A 67 -4.75 33.67 9.49
N TRP A 68 -5.11 33.70 8.21
CA TRP A 68 -4.35 34.33 7.12
C TRP A 68 -4.64 35.85 6.99
N LYS A 69 -5.66 36.37 7.68
CA LYS A 69 -6.16 37.75 7.56
C LYS A 69 -5.50 38.69 8.57
N SER A 70 -5.22 38.20 9.78
CA SER A 70 -4.50 38.91 10.83
C SER A 70 -3.26 39.64 10.29
N LYS A 71 -2.98 40.81 10.85
CA LYS A 71 -1.78 41.63 10.57
C LYS A 71 -0.85 41.73 11.78
N ASP A 72 -1.16 40.99 12.84
CA ASP A 72 -0.27 40.85 13.98
C ASP A 72 1.05 40.20 13.49
N PRO A 73 2.23 40.76 13.81
CA PRO A 73 3.51 40.20 13.37
C PRO A 73 3.72 38.76 13.85
N ASN A 74 3.20 38.42 15.03
CA ASN A 74 3.15 37.06 15.55
C ASN A 74 2.44 36.09 14.58
N ASP A 75 1.19 36.40 14.24
CA ASP A 75 0.35 35.58 13.36
C ASP A 75 0.93 35.49 11.95
N THR A 76 1.47 36.60 11.44
CA THR A 76 2.14 36.68 10.13
C THR A 76 3.42 35.84 10.09
N SER A 77 4.24 35.88 11.15
CA SER A 77 5.47 35.10 11.25
C SER A 77 5.19 33.60 11.24
N PHE A 78 4.14 33.16 11.95
CA PHE A 78 3.68 31.77 11.91
C PHE A 78 3.32 31.35 10.48
N VAL A 79 2.55 32.15 9.74
CA VAL A 79 2.13 31.84 8.37
C VAL A 79 3.33 31.66 7.43
N LEU A 80 4.30 32.58 7.48
CA LEU A 80 5.49 32.52 6.63
C LEU A 80 6.37 31.30 6.97
N LEU A 81 6.61 31.04 8.26
CA LEU A 81 7.38 29.89 8.72
C LEU A 81 6.65 28.56 8.48
N PHE A 82 5.32 28.55 8.55
CA PHE A 82 4.48 27.40 8.21
C PHE A 82 4.61 27.04 6.73
N PHE A 83 4.53 28.01 5.81
CA PHE A 83 4.75 27.73 4.39
C PHE A 83 6.20 27.30 4.10
N LEU A 84 7.19 27.91 4.76
CA LEU A 84 8.59 27.51 4.62
C LEU A 84 8.84 26.07 5.11
N GLY A 85 8.37 25.74 6.31
CA GLY A 85 8.58 24.45 6.97
C GLY A 85 7.67 23.31 6.50
N CYS A 86 6.39 23.58 6.21
CA CYS A 86 5.41 22.56 5.83
C CYS A 86 5.15 22.44 4.33
N LEU A 87 5.72 23.31 3.49
CA LEU A 87 5.60 23.22 2.02
C LEU A 87 6.96 23.30 1.31
N VAL A 88 7.72 24.38 1.49
CA VAL A 88 8.95 24.63 0.72
C VAL A 88 10.06 23.63 1.06
N ALA A 89 10.44 23.50 2.34
CA ALA A 89 11.51 22.60 2.76
C ALA A 89 11.21 21.11 2.48
N PRO A 90 9.99 20.57 2.73
CA PRO A 90 9.64 19.19 2.36
C PRO A 90 9.72 18.95 0.85
N VAL A 91 9.28 19.90 0.01
CA VAL A 91 9.42 19.81 -1.45
C VAL A 91 10.89 19.86 -1.86
N GLY A 92 11.70 20.73 -1.27
CA GLY A 92 13.14 20.81 -1.53
C GLY A 92 13.87 19.51 -1.20
N ILE A 93 13.59 18.91 -0.04
CA ILE A 93 14.16 17.60 0.36
C ILE A 93 13.72 16.50 -0.61
N MET A 94 12.45 16.47 -1.03
CA MET A 94 11.98 15.50 -2.02
C MET A 94 12.63 15.68 -3.39
N ALA A 95 12.76 16.93 -3.87
CA ALA A 95 13.42 17.25 -5.13
C ALA A 95 14.90 16.85 -5.12
N TYR A 96 15.62 17.15 -4.03
CA TYR A 96 16.99 16.70 -3.80
C TYR A 96 17.12 15.17 -3.84
N CYS A 97 16.30 14.46 -3.05
CA CYS A 97 16.32 13.00 -2.96
C CYS A 97 16.09 12.35 -4.33
N TYR A 98 15.03 12.76 -5.05
CA TYR A 98 14.74 12.19 -6.37
C TYR A 98 15.71 12.64 -7.46
N GLY A 99 16.29 13.84 -7.37
CA GLY A 99 17.36 14.31 -8.24
C GLY A 99 18.60 13.41 -8.16
N HIS A 100 19.09 13.14 -6.94
CA HIS A 100 20.23 12.24 -6.72
C HIS A 100 19.92 10.77 -7.06
N ILE A 101 18.70 10.27 -6.79
CA ILE A 101 18.26 8.94 -7.25
C ILE A 101 18.30 8.87 -8.78
N LEU A 102 17.77 9.87 -9.48
CA LEU A 102 17.78 9.93 -10.95
C LEU A 102 19.21 10.05 -11.51
N HIS A 103 20.10 10.76 -10.83
CA HIS A 103 21.52 10.84 -11.18
C HIS A 103 22.21 9.46 -11.05
N ALA A 104 22.09 8.80 -9.89
CA ALA A 104 22.64 7.45 -9.68
C ALA A 104 22.09 6.44 -10.70
N VAL A 105 20.78 6.49 -10.98
CA VAL A 105 20.09 5.64 -11.99
C VAL A 105 20.47 6.00 -13.44
N ARG A 106 21.07 7.17 -13.70
CA ARG A 106 21.70 7.50 -14.99
C ARG A 106 23.12 6.95 -15.06
N MET A 107 23.97 7.29 -14.08
CA MET A 107 25.37 6.83 -14.00
C MET A 107 25.47 5.30 -14.10
N LEU A 108 24.58 4.57 -13.40
CA LEU A 108 24.52 3.11 -13.47
C LEU A 108 24.18 2.58 -14.87
N ARG A 109 23.43 3.30 -15.73
CA ARG A 109 23.21 2.86 -17.12
C ARG A 109 24.41 3.12 -18.04
N CYS A 110 25.24 4.11 -17.73
CA CYS A 110 26.46 4.36 -18.50
C CYS A 110 27.52 3.24 -18.34
N VAL A 111 27.29 2.28 -17.43
CA VAL A 111 28.13 1.10 -17.18
C VAL A 111 27.32 -0.19 -17.48
N GLU A 112 26.48 -0.18 -18.54
CA GLU A 112 25.51 -1.26 -18.80
C GLU A 112 26.16 -2.63 -19.08
N ASP A 113 27.37 -2.67 -19.67
CA ASP A 113 28.13 -3.92 -19.99
C ASP A 113 28.38 -4.84 -18.79
N PHE A 114 28.45 -4.30 -17.57
CA PHE A 114 28.74 -5.07 -16.35
C PHE A 114 27.50 -5.38 -15.51
N GLN A 115 26.28 -5.10 -16.00
CA GLN A 115 25.07 -5.21 -15.18
C GLN A 115 24.38 -6.57 -15.23
N THR A 116 24.30 -7.22 -14.07
CA THR A 116 23.50 -8.43 -13.92
C THR A 116 22.01 -8.16 -14.14
N VAL A 117 21.29 -9.19 -14.58
CA VAL A 117 19.83 -9.17 -14.80
C VAL A 117 19.05 -8.70 -13.56
N GLN A 118 19.61 -8.85 -12.35
CA GLN A 118 19.01 -8.33 -11.11
C GLN A 118 19.11 -6.81 -10.99
N VAL A 119 20.27 -6.22 -11.33
CA VAL A 119 20.47 -4.75 -11.32
C VAL A 119 19.55 -4.08 -12.33
N ILE A 120 19.43 -4.63 -13.54
CA ILE A 120 18.52 -4.10 -14.58
C ILE A 120 17.06 -4.13 -14.10
N LYS A 121 16.64 -5.18 -13.37
CA LYS A 121 15.30 -5.26 -12.76
C LYS A 121 15.12 -4.20 -11.66
N LEU A 122 16.13 -3.96 -10.83
CA LEU A 122 16.12 -2.92 -9.79
C LEU A 122 16.00 -1.51 -10.39
N LEU A 123 16.84 -1.16 -11.38
CA LEU A 123 16.81 0.14 -12.05
C LEU A 123 15.46 0.41 -12.75
N ARG A 124 14.81 -0.62 -13.30
CA ARG A 124 13.46 -0.52 -13.88
C ARG A 124 12.39 -0.32 -12.80
N TYR A 125 12.54 -0.96 -11.63
CA TYR A 125 11.66 -0.74 -10.48
C TYR A 125 11.80 0.67 -9.91
N GLU A 126 13.02 1.14 -9.64
CA GLU A 126 13.24 2.48 -9.07
C GLU A 126 12.88 3.62 -10.06
N LYS A 127 13.11 3.45 -11.38
CA LYS A 127 12.57 4.40 -12.38
C LYS A 127 11.04 4.49 -12.33
N LYS A 128 10.35 3.36 -12.11
CA LYS A 128 8.88 3.35 -11.97
C LYS A 128 8.43 3.99 -10.65
N VAL A 129 9.14 3.71 -9.55
CA VAL A 129 8.91 4.33 -8.24
C VAL A 129 9.07 5.85 -8.35
N ALA A 130 10.19 6.33 -8.91
CA ALA A 130 10.43 7.77 -9.06
C ALA A 130 9.31 8.46 -9.87
N LYS A 131 8.82 7.84 -10.96
CA LYS A 131 7.64 8.35 -11.69
C LYS A 131 6.37 8.37 -10.82
N MET A 132 6.12 7.34 -10.02
CA MET A 132 4.97 7.28 -9.12
C MET A 132 5.07 8.35 -8.01
N CYS A 133 6.24 8.54 -7.41
CA CYS A 133 6.46 9.54 -6.37
C CYS A 133 6.41 10.97 -6.93
N PHE A 134 6.93 11.21 -8.13
CA PHE A 134 6.73 12.46 -8.87
C PHE A 134 5.25 12.77 -9.05
N LEU A 135 4.44 11.80 -9.51
CA LEU A 135 2.98 11.98 -9.62
C LEU A 135 2.32 12.32 -8.27
N MET A 136 2.71 11.65 -7.18
CA MET A 136 2.18 11.97 -5.84
C MET A 136 2.55 13.39 -5.38
N ILE A 137 3.79 13.83 -5.63
CA ILE A 137 4.23 15.20 -5.32
C ILE A 137 3.47 16.20 -6.19
N SER A 138 3.41 16.00 -7.51
CA SER A 138 2.69 16.90 -8.42
C SER A 138 1.21 16.99 -8.06
N THR A 139 0.53 15.88 -7.75
CA THR A 139 -0.87 15.92 -7.30
C THR A 139 -1.02 16.64 -5.96
N PHE A 140 -0.15 16.40 -4.98
CA PHE A 140 -0.19 17.14 -3.72
C PHE A 140 -0.03 18.66 -3.95
N LEU A 141 0.94 19.07 -4.78
CA LEU A 141 1.17 20.49 -5.06
C LEU A 141 0.04 21.10 -5.88
N ILE A 142 -0.51 20.42 -6.88
CA ILE A 142 -1.68 20.89 -7.65
C ILE A 142 -2.86 21.15 -6.72
N CYS A 143 -3.10 20.29 -5.73
CA CYS A 143 -4.19 20.48 -4.76
C CYS A 143 -3.93 21.61 -3.75
N TRP A 144 -2.70 21.74 -3.22
CA TRP A 144 -2.39 22.69 -2.14
C TRP A 144 -1.93 24.07 -2.62
N MET A 145 -1.35 24.21 -3.82
CA MET A 145 -0.84 25.48 -4.32
C MET A 145 -1.91 26.56 -4.52
N PRO A 146 -3.11 26.29 -5.09
CA PRO A 146 -4.15 27.31 -5.20
C PRO A 146 -4.54 27.89 -3.83
N TYR A 147 -4.59 27.04 -2.80
CA TYR A 147 -4.91 27.45 -1.44
C TYR A 147 -3.76 28.22 -0.78
N ALA A 148 -2.51 27.77 -0.98
CA ALA A 148 -1.32 28.47 -0.50
C ALA A 148 -1.19 29.88 -1.09
N VAL A 149 -1.44 30.04 -2.40
CA VAL A 149 -1.42 31.33 -3.09
C VAL A 149 -2.49 32.26 -2.55
N VAL A 150 -3.74 31.80 -2.39
CA VAL A 150 -4.82 32.62 -1.82
C VAL A 150 -4.52 33.01 -0.37
N SER A 151 -4.03 32.07 0.45
CA SER A 151 -3.63 32.34 1.85
C SER A 151 -2.53 33.40 1.95
N LEU A 152 -1.50 33.29 1.11
CA LEU A 152 -0.40 34.27 1.05
C LEU A 152 -0.88 35.63 0.53
N LEU A 153 -1.76 35.70 -0.47
CA LEU A 153 -2.34 36.95 -0.95
C LEU A 153 -3.10 37.70 0.16
N ILE A 154 -3.93 37.00 0.95
CA ILE A 154 -4.61 37.57 2.11
C ILE A 154 -3.57 38.05 3.15
N THR A 155 -2.52 37.26 3.39
CA THR A 155 -1.45 37.57 4.35
C THR A 155 -0.69 38.84 3.95
N TYR A 156 -0.35 39.02 2.67
CA TYR A 156 0.28 40.23 2.13
C TYR A 156 -0.66 41.44 1.98
N GLY A 157 -1.95 41.32 2.32
CA GLY A 157 -2.90 42.43 2.37
C GLY A 157 -3.90 42.50 1.23
N TYR A 158 -3.82 41.62 0.24
CA TYR A 158 -4.76 41.56 -0.89
C TYR A 158 -6.10 40.88 -0.55
N SER A 159 -6.53 40.92 0.72
CA SER A 159 -7.79 40.33 1.18
C SER A 159 -9.01 40.84 0.41
N ASN A 160 -8.96 42.10 -0.05
CA ASN A 160 -10.05 42.75 -0.76
C ASN A 160 -10.25 42.21 -2.19
N LEU A 161 -9.27 41.46 -2.73
CA LEU A 161 -9.39 40.76 -4.01
C LEU A 161 -9.95 39.33 -3.86
N VAL A 162 -10.03 38.80 -2.64
CA VAL A 162 -10.43 37.41 -2.38
C VAL A 162 -11.89 37.35 -1.91
N THR A 163 -12.79 37.15 -2.87
CA THR A 163 -14.21 36.92 -2.58
C THR A 163 -14.45 35.52 -2.01
N PRO A 164 -15.56 35.27 -1.28
CA PRO A 164 -15.92 33.94 -0.77
C PRO A 164 -15.91 32.85 -1.86
N THR A 165 -16.43 33.17 -3.06
CA THR A 165 -16.50 32.28 -4.22
C THR A 165 -15.12 31.93 -4.78
N VAL A 166 -14.14 32.82 -4.67
CA VAL A 166 -12.75 32.56 -5.06
C VAL A 166 -12.00 31.77 -3.98
N ALA A 167 -12.35 31.95 -2.70
CA ALA A 167 -11.73 31.24 -1.58
C ALA A 167 -12.18 29.77 -1.45
N ILE A 168 -13.46 29.46 -1.75
CA ILE A 168 -14.03 28.13 -1.51
C ILE A 168 -13.40 27.03 -2.39
N ILE A 169 -13.19 27.29 -3.69
CA ILE A 169 -12.69 26.28 -4.63
C ILE A 169 -11.28 25.79 -4.24
N PRO A 170 -10.29 26.66 -3.97
CA PRO A 170 -8.99 26.26 -3.43
C PRO A 170 -9.07 25.52 -2.09
N SER A 171 -9.93 25.97 -1.17
CA SER A 171 -10.05 25.35 0.16
C SER A 171 -10.55 23.90 0.06
N PHE A 172 -11.58 23.65 -0.74
CA PHE A 172 -12.07 22.29 -1.00
C PHE A 172 -11.06 21.43 -1.76
N PHE A 173 -10.32 21.99 -2.73
CA PHE A 173 -9.34 21.25 -3.51
C PHE A 173 -8.08 20.87 -2.70
N ALA A 174 -7.66 21.71 -1.76
CA ALA A 174 -6.62 21.35 -0.79
C ALA A 174 -7.11 20.26 0.18
N LYS A 175 -8.35 20.35 0.66
CA LYS A 175 -8.96 19.34 1.55
C LYS A 175 -9.18 17.98 0.86
N SER A 176 -9.52 17.95 -0.45
CA SER A 176 -9.69 16.69 -1.21
C SER A 176 -8.39 15.94 -1.51
N SER A 177 -7.23 16.58 -1.33
CA SER A 177 -5.89 16.02 -1.64
C SER A 177 -5.62 14.60 -1.13
N THR A 178 -6.21 14.23 0.02
CA THR A 178 -6.06 12.91 0.65
C THR A 178 -6.69 11.78 -0.17
N ALA A 179 -7.76 12.06 -0.92
CA ALA A 179 -8.49 11.07 -1.71
C ALA A 179 -7.69 10.58 -2.94
N TYR A 180 -6.82 11.42 -3.51
CA TYR A 180 -6.04 11.04 -4.69
C TYR A 180 -4.90 10.06 -4.37
N ASN A 181 -4.44 9.99 -3.11
CA ASN A 181 -3.37 9.07 -2.71
C ASN A 181 -3.74 7.59 -3.02
N PRO A 182 -4.86 7.02 -2.52
CA PRO A 182 -5.32 5.68 -2.93
C PRO A 182 -5.45 5.49 -4.44
N VAL A 183 -5.95 6.49 -5.17
CA VAL A 183 -6.13 6.44 -6.63
C VAL A 183 -4.79 6.24 -7.34
N ILE A 184 -3.76 7.01 -6.95
CA ILE A 184 -2.40 6.85 -7.49
C ILE A 184 -1.82 5.49 -7.12
N TYR A 185 -2.03 4.99 -5.90
CA TYR A 185 -1.60 3.64 -5.49
C TYR A 185 -2.26 2.54 -6.34
N ILE A 186 -3.57 2.66 -6.66
CA ILE A 186 -4.28 1.72 -7.53
C ILE A 186 -3.65 1.71 -8.93
N PHE A 187 -3.49 2.86 -9.60
CA PHE A 187 -2.95 2.86 -10.96
C PHE A 187 -1.48 2.43 -10.99
N MET A 188 -0.63 2.92 -10.08
CA MET A 188 0.82 2.69 -10.15
C MET A 188 1.31 1.39 -9.47
N SER A 189 0.77 1.01 -8.30
CA SER A 189 1.34 -0.10 -7.51
C SER A 189 0.72 -1.47 -7.82
N ARG A 190 1.49 -2.34 -8.48
CA ARG A 190 1.15 -3.76 -8.73
C ARG A 190 1.12 -4.62 -7.45
N LYS A 191 1.69 -4.14 -6.33
CA LYS A 191 1.54 -4.79 -5.01
C LYS A 191 0.20 -4.39 -4.39
N PHE A 192 -0.09 -3.08 -4.35
CA PHE A 192 -1.35 -2.55 -3.81
C PHE A 192 -2.57 -3.13 -4.52
N ARG A 193 -2.59 -3.13 -5.87
CA ARG A 193 -3.69 -3.74 -6.64
C ARG A 193 -3.97 -5.20 -6.30
N ARG A 194 -2.94 -6.03 -6.07
CA ARG A 194 -3.14 -7.45 -5.74
C ARG A 194 -3.71 -7.62 -4.33
N CYS A 195 -3.19 -6.88 -3.35
CA CYS A 195 -3.74 -6.89 -1.99
C CYS A 195 -5.18 -6.36 -1.95
N LEU A 196 -5.48 -5.26 -2.66
CA LEU A 196 -6.83 -4.71 -2.79
C LEU A 196 -7.79 -5.70 -3.46
N LEU A 197 -7.39 -6.34 -4.55
CA LEU A 197 -8.21 -7.36 -5.22
C LEU A 197 -8.43 -8.58 -4.31
N GLN A 198 -7.41 -9.04 -3.58
CA GLN A 198 -7.56 -10.10 -2.58
C GLN A 198 -8.57 -9.70 -1.48
N LEU A 199 -8.46 -8.49 -0.91
CA LEU A 199 -9.40 -7.97 0.09
C LEU A 199 -10.85 -7.90 -0.44
N LEU A 200 -11.04 -7.48 -1.69
CA LEU A 200 -12.35 -7.44 -2.34
C LEU A 200 -12.89 -8.85 -2.64
N CYS A 201 -12.08 -9.76 -3.18
CA CYS A 201 -12.46 -11.15 -3.42
C CYS A 201 -12.78 -11.90 -2.11
N PHE A 202 -12.01 -11.70 -1.04
CA PHE A 202 -12.33 -12.27 0.27
C PHE A 202 -13.65 -11.71 0.83
N ARG A 203 -13.95 -10.42 0.64
CA ARG A 203 -15.25 -9.84 1.04
C ARG A 203 -16.41 -10.39 0.20
N LEU A 204 -16.24 -10.52 -1.12
CA LEU A 204 -17.23 -11.14 -2.02
C LEU A 204 -17.51 -12.61 -1.64
N MET A 205 -16.46 -13.41 -1.43
CA MET A 205 -16.58 -14.81 -0.98
C MET A 205 -17.22 -14.92 0.40
N ARG A 206 -16.96 -13.98 1.32
CA ARG A 206 -17.58 -13.96 2.65
C ARG A 206 -19.06 -13.57 2.57
N PHE A 207 -19.42 -12.58 1.75
CA PHE A 207 -20.80 -12.19 1.47
C PHE A 207 -21.59 -13.34 0.82
N GLN A 208 -21.00 -14.03 -0.16
CA GLN A 208 -21.59 -15.23 -0.78
C GLN A 208 -21.80 -16.40 0.22
N ARG A 209 -20.94 -16.54 1.24
CA ARG A 209 -21.17 -17.50 2.33
C ARG A 209 -22.33 -17.09 3.24
N THR A 210 -22.37 -15.84 3.69
CA THR A 210 -23.48 -15.33 4.51
C THR A 210 -24.83 -15.44 3.78
N MET A 211 -24.87 -15.20 2.46
CA MET A 211 -26.06 -15.42 1.63
C MET A 211 -26.45 -16.91 1.45
N LYS A 212 -25.52 -17.84 1.69
CA LYS A 212 -25.74 -19.30 1.57
C LYS A 212 -26.02 -19.98 2.92
N GLU A 213 -25.76 -19.30 4.03
CA GLU A 213 -25.99 -19.78 5.40
C GLU A 213 -27.40 -19.45 5.93
N THR A 214 -28.23 -18.72 5.15
CA THR A 214 -29.69 -18.63 5.36
C THR A 214 -30.32 -20.03 5.22
N PRO A 215 -30.92 -20.62 6.28
CA PRO A 215 -31.40 -22.00 6.20
C PRO A 215 -32.63 -22.12 5.30
N ALA A 216 -32.55 -22.93 4.25
CA ALA A 216 -33.72 -23.46 3.59
C ALA A 216 -34.35 -24.53 4.49
N THR A 217 -35.37 -24.15 5.25
CA THR A 217 -36.09 -25.06 6.17
C THR A 217 -36.87 -26.12 5.39
N GLY A 218 -36.50 -27.40 5.54
CA GLY A 218 -37.46 -28.50 5.34
C GLY A 218 -36.90 -29.82 4.78
N SER A 219 -37.07 -30.88 5.56
CA SER A 219 -37.25 -32.27 5.08
C SER A 219 -36.01 -33.02 4.56
N ASP A 220 -35.11 -33.41 5.47
CA ASP A 220 -34.30 -34.61 5.27
C ASP A 220 -35.19 -35.87 5.26
N LYS A 221 -34.98 -36.76 4.29
CA LYS A 221 -35.45 -38.15 4.34
C LYS A 221 -34.25 -39.09 4.27
N PRO A 222 -34.02 -39.97 5.26
CA PRO A 222 -32.88 -40.89 5.23
C PRO A 222 -33.09 -41.99 4.18
N ILE A 223 -32.29 -41.94 3.11
CA ILE A 223 -32.22 -43.01 2.11
C ILE A 223 -31.39 -44.16 2.70
N ARG A 224 -31.96 -45.37 2.73
CA ARG A 224 -31.26 -46.58 3.20
C ARG A 224 -30.14 -46.97 2.23
N PRO A 225 -29.00 -47.52 2.70
CA PRO A 225 -27.97 -48.03 1.81
C PRO A 225 -28.50 -49.24 1.03
N ILE A 226 -28.39 -49.19 -0.30
CA ILE A 226 -28.61 -50.35 -1.16
C ILE A 226 -27.27 -51.08 -1.32
N VAL A 227 -27.25 -52.37 -1.00
CA VAL A 227 -26.05 -53.22 -1.07
C VAL A 227 -25.60 -53.35 -2.53
N MET A 228 -24.30 -53.20 -2.79
CA MET A 228 -23.75 -53.44 -4.14
C MET A 228 -23.79 -54.93 -4.50
N SER A 229 -24.29 -55.22 -5.69
CA SER A 229 -24.04 -56.49 -6.39
C SER A 229 -23.02 -56.24 -7.49
N GLN A 230 -21.85 -56.86 -7.38
CA GLN A 230 -20.73 -56.67 -8.29
C GLN A 230 -20.63 -57.87 -9.24
N LYS A 231 -20.57 -57.63 -10.56
CA LYS A 231 -20.28 -58.68 -11.55
C LYS A 231 -19.32 -58.18 -12.63
N ALA A 232 -18.43 -59.09 -13.05
CA ALA A 232 -17.20 -58.81 -13.79
C ALA A 232 -17.36 -58.14 -15.17
N GLY A 233 -16.34 -57.39 -15.62
CA GLY A 233 -16.28 -56.84 -16.98
C GLY A 233 -15.04 -55.98 -17.33
N ASP A 234 -14.01 -56.65 -17.87
CA ASP A 234 -13.02 -56.13 -18.84
C ASP A 234 -11.88 -55.14 -18.41
N ARG A 235 -10.98 -54.89 -19.38
CA ARG A 235 -9.55 -54.52 -19.27
C ARG A 235 -9.23 -53.04 -18.93
N PRO A 236 -8.02 -52.78 -18.36
CA PRO A 236 -7.60 -51.44 -17.95
C PRO A 236 -7.28 -50.52 -19.14
N LYS A 237 -8.06 -49.44 -19.30
CA LYS A 237 -7.71 -48.32 -20.19
C LYS A 237 -6.86 -47.30 -19.44
N LYS A 238 -5.55 -47.23 -19.74
CA LYS A 238 -4.65 -46.19 -19.23
C LYS A 238 -5.18 -44.81 -19.62
N LYS A 239 -5.62 -44.01 -18.64
CA LYS A 239 -6.10 -42.63 -18.87
C LYS A 239 -5.37 -41.66 -17.92
N VAL A 240 -4.30 -41.06 -18.41
CA VAL A 240 -3.51 -40.08 -17.65
C VAL A 240 -4.19 -38.71 -17.74
N THR A 241 -4.91 -38.31 -16.70
CA THR A 241 -5.46 -36.96 -16.56
C THR A 241 -4.57 -36.12 -15.65
N PHE A 242 -3.75 -35.24 -16.24
CA PHE A 242 -3.00 -34.24 -15.49
C PHE A 242 -3.95 -33.21 -14.89
N SER A 243 -3.88 -33.05 -13.56
CA SER A 243 -4.49 -31.95 -12.82
C SER A 243 -3.37 -31.27 -12.03
N SER A 244 -3.26 -29.93 -12.12
CA SER A 244 -2.09 -29.17 -11.66
C SER A 244 -2.05 -28.94 -10.14
N SER A 245 -2.53 -29.89 -9.35
CA SER A 245 -2.57 -29.85 -7.88
C SER A 245 -2.27 -31.25 -7.33
N SER A 246 -1.12 -31.39 -6.67
CA SER A 246 -0.59 -32.61 -6.02
C SER A 246 -0.19 -33.75 -6.98
N VAL A 247 1.12 -34.00 -7.08
CA VAL A 247 1.67 -35.24 -7.63
C VAL A 247 1.77 -36.26 -6.50
N ILE A 248 1.07 -37.40 -6.64
CA ILE A 248 1.16 -38.54 -5.72
C ILE A 248 1.75 -39.70 -6.52
N PHE A 249 2.99 -40.08 -6.20
CA PHE A 249 3.58 -41.32 -6.66
C PHE A 249 3.24 -42.42 -5.66
N ILE A 250 2.46 -43.42 -6.09
CA ILE A 250 2.32 -44.69 -5.37
C ILE A 250 3.24 -45.68 -6.08
N ILE A 251 4.34 -46.04 -5.42
CA ILE A 251 5.22 -47.13 -5.85
C ILE A 251 4.89 -48.32 -4.95
N THR A 252 4.32 -49.36 -5.53
CA THR A 252 4.17 -50.67 -4.87
C THR A 252 5.33 -51.55 -5.32
N SER A 253 6.33 -51.71 -4.47
CA SER A 253 7.28 -52.82 -4.53
C SER A 253 6.81 -53.91 -3.57
N ASP A 254 6.92 -55.17 -4.00
CA ASP A 254 7.53 -56.23 -3.19
C ASP A 254 7.94 -57.36 -4.15
N ASP A 255 9.14 -57.88 -3.95
CA ASP A 255 9.69 -59.03 -4.68
C ASP A 255 10.07 -60.12 -3.67
N THR A 256 9.70 -61.36 -4.01
CA THR A 256 10.27 -62.65 -3.54
C THR A 256 10.24 -63.00 -2.03
N GLU A 257 9.49 -64.08 -1.73
CA GLU A 257 9.91 -65.31 -0.99
C GLU A 257 10.52 -65.23 0.44
N GLN A 258 10.28 -66.15 1.38
CA GLN A 258 9.67 -67.49 1.37
C GLN A 258 9.19 -67.88 2.80
N ILE A 259 8.22 -68.81 2.93
CA ILE A 259 8.05 -69.89 3.95
C ILE A 259 8.35 -69.55 5.45
N ASP A 260 7.52 -69.78 6.47
CA ASP A 260 6.15 -70.30 6.69
C ASP A 260 5.85 -70.17 8.23
N ASP A 261 4.72 -70.44 8.89
CA ASP A 261 3.34 -70.91 8.59
C ASP A 261 2.38 -70.25 9.64
N SER A 262 1.07 -70.51 9.52
CA SER A 262 0.08 -70.61 10.60
C SER A 262 -0.58 -69.34 11.13
N SER A 263 -1.68 -69.03 10.45
CA SER A 263 -2.98 -68.70 11.05
C SER A 263 -3.41 -67.22 11.22
N LYS A 264 -4.48 -66.90 10.48
CA LYS A 264 -5.60 -65.97 10.77
C LYS A 264 -5.39 -64.44 10.69
N HIS A 265 -6.39 -63.84 10.04
CA HIS A 265 -6.76 -62.42 9.96
C HIS A 265 -5.76 -61.44 9.31
N SER A 266 -6.09 -61.10 8.06
CA SER A 266 -5.54 -59.97 7.31
C SER A 266 -6.12 -58.62 7.79
N GLU A 267 -5.30 -57.79 8.44
CA GLU A 267 -5.53 -56.34 8.57
C GLU A 267 -4.41 -55.56 7.87
N THR A 268 -4.71 -54.95 6.72
CA THR A 268 -3.73 -54.20 5.92
C THR A 268 -3.45 -52.82 6.53
N LYS A 269 -2.55 -52.76 7.52
CA LYS A 269 -2.16 -51.50 8.19
C LYS A 269 -1.32 -50.59 7.29
N VAL A 270 -1.97 -49.64 6.61
CA VAL A 270 -1.30 -48.60 5.82
C VAL A 270 -0.75 -47.51 6.76
N ASN A 271 0.54 -47.61 7.09
CA ASN A 271 1.26 -46.57 7.84
C ASN A 271 1.63 -45.39 6.93
N VAL A 272 1.01 -44.22 7.17
CA VAL A 272 1.28 -43.00 6.39
C VAL A 272 2.40 -42.19 7.04
N ILE A 273 3.60 -42.23 6.47
CA ILE A 273 4.73 -41.38 6.87
C ILE A 273 4.62 -40.02 6.17
N GLN A 274 4.45 -38.94 6.93
CA GLN A 274 4.30 -37.59 6.41
C GLN A 274 5.63 -36.81 6.43
N VAL A 275 6.22 -36.57 5.26
CA VAL A 275 7.46 -35.77 5.12
C VAL A 275 7.12 -34.34 4.69
N LYS A 276 7.74 -33.33 5.32
CA LYS A 276 7.64 -31.92 4.90
C LYS A 276 8.70 -31.57 3.86
N PRO A 277 8.39 -30.74 2.84
CA PRO A 277 9.41 -30.09 2.02
C PRO A 277 10.15 -29.00 2.82
N LEU A 278 11.37 -28.69 2.36
CA LEU A 278 12.18 -27.53 2.75
C LEU A 278 11.72 -26.27 2.01
#